data_AF-C7LKI6-F1
#
_entry.id   AF-C7LKI6-F1
#
_cell.length_a   1.000
_cell.length_b   1.000
_cell.length_c   1.000
_cell.angle_alpha   90.00
_cell.angle_beta   90.00
_cell.angle_gamma   90.00
#
_symmetry.space_group_name_H-M   'P 1'
#
loop_
_entity.id
_entity.type
_entity.pdbx_description
1 polymer ?
#
loop_
_entity_poly.entity_id
_entity_poly.type
_entity_poly.pdbx_seq_one_letter_code
_entity_poly.pdbx_strand_id
1 'polypeptide(L)'
;MGMKKLKLKKNYKLKILKKINLDLKEKLVVVNRVCKVTKGRRYFSFTALVIKGDKKGLVGYGFGKAKEAPDAIAKAGEKAEKKLLKINIIKGGTIPHEQEAKYGGARVFICPASEGTGIIAGGAVRSVLEAVGLKNVLSKSKGSSNNQNCIKATMLALSKLRTLNTIALERGVSIKTILKKIKKIMMKILLKKSSIKKSKSQKLTLLALGLKKLNSTVEHILTPSIMGMIKKVSHLLLINK
;
A
#
# COMPACT_ATOMS: atom_id res chain seq x y z
N MET A 1 -15.99 -37.93 6.63
CA MET A 1 -14.51 -37.94 6.75
C MET A 1 -13.78 -36.66 6.32
N GLY A 2 -14.39 -35.69 5.61
CA GLY A 2 -13.68 -34.51 5.05
C GLY A 2 -13.21 -33.42 6.03
N MET A 3 -13.94 -33.16 7.12
CA MET A 3 -13.60 -32.08 8.06
C MET A 3 -12.39 -32.39 8.95
N LYS A 4 -12.11 -33.67 9.27
CA LYS A 4 -10.93 -34.07 10.05
C LYS A 4 -9.64 -33.85 9.25
N LYS A 5 -9.60 -34.18 7.95
CA LYS A 5 -8.42 -33.94 7.06
C LYS A 5 -8.08 -32.45 6.90
N LEU A 6 -9.08 -31.57 6.86
CA LEU A 6 -8.88 -30.11 6.81
C LEU A 6 -8.33 -29.53 8.12
N LYS A 7 -8.81 -30.00 9.28
CA LYS A 7 -8.27 -29.64 10.60
C LYS A 7 -6.82 -30.12 10.77
N LEU A 8 -6.53 -31.34 10.32
CA LEU A 8 -5.19 -31.93 10.28
C LEU A 8 -4.23 -31.08 9.43
N LYS A 9 -4.55 -30.78 8.16
CA LYS A 9 -3.72 -29.90 7.29
C LYS A 9 -3.44 -28.51 7.88
N LYS A 10 -4.41 -27.88 8.55
CA LYS A 10 -4.21 -26.60 9.25
C LYS A 10 -3.18 -26.71 10.39
N ASN A 11 -3.23 -27.78 11.17
CA ASN A 11 -2.32 -28.01 12.29
C ASN A 11 -0.88 -28.30 11.84
N TYR A 12 -0.67 -29.00 10.73
CA TYR A 12 0.68 -29.21 10.17
C TYR A 12 1.30 -27.90 9.65
N LYS A 13 0.52 -27.04 8.98
CA LYS A 13 0.98 -25.73 8.51
C LYS A 13 1.39 -24.80 9.67
N LEU A 14 0.65 -24.85 10.79
CA LEU A 14 0.98 -24.15 12.04
C LEU A 14 2.23 -24.72 12.74
N LYS A 15 2.43 -26.05 12.71
CA LYS A 15 3.64 -26.70 13.25
C LYS A 15 4.90 -26.39 12.43
N ILE A 16 4.79 -26.31 11.10
CA ILE A 16 5.92 -25.98 10.21
C ILE A 16 6.36 -24.53 10.40
N LEU A 17 5.43 -23.58 10.57
CA LEU A 17 5.75 -22.18 10.85
C LEU A 17 6.46 -21.99 12.21
N LYS A 18 6.14 -22.82 13.22
CA LYS A 18 6.80 -22.79 14.54
C LYS A 18 8.24 -23.30 14.54
N LYS A 19 8.65 -24.07 13.52
CA LYS A 19 9.98 -24.69 13.42
C LYS A 19 10.99 -23.82 12.67
N ILE A 20 10.52 -22.78 11.97
CA ILE A 20 11.38 -21.80 11.32
C ILE A 20 11.64 -20.72 12.37
N ASN A 21 12.89 -20.57 12.83
CA ASN A 21 13.33 -19.44 13.66
C ASN A 21 13.16 -18.13 12.85
N LEU A 22 11.92 -17.64 12.78
CA LEU A 22 11.60 -16.39 12.12
C LEU A 22 11.86 -15.27 13.14
N ASP A 23 12.83 -14.41 12.84
CA ASP A 23 13.12 -13.20 13.63
C ASP A 23 11.96 -12.21 13.47
N LEU A 24 10.93 -12.37 14.30
CA LEU A 24 9.74 -11.53 14.31
C LEU A 24 9.93 -10.42 15.33
N LYS A 25 9.96 -9.18 14.85
CA LYS A 25 10.03 -8.00 15.70
C LYS A 25 8.64 -7.59 16.14
N GLU A 26 8.49 -7.33 17.44
CA GLU A 26 7.24 -6.86 18.03
C GLU A 26 7.20 -5.34 18.04
N LYS A 27 6.03 -4.77 17.71
CA LYS A 27 5.75 -3.35 17.86
C LYS A 27 4.43 -3.14 18.59
N LEU A 28 4.51 -2.48 19.73
CA LEU A 28 3.35 -2.03 20.51
C LEU A 28 2.68 -0.86 19.79
N VAL A 29 1.35 -0.92 19.61
CA VAL A 29 0.60 0.20 19.01
C VAL A 29 -0.11 1.00 20.08
N VAL A 30 -0.93 0.33 20.89
CA VAL A 30 -1.73 0.96 21.96
C VAL A 30 -1.91 -0.04 23.10
N VAL A 31 -1.86 0.48 24.33
CA VAL A 31 -2.32 -0.18 25.55
C VAL A 31 -3.40 0.68 26.18
N ASN A 32 -4.57 0.09 26.44
CA ASN A 32 -5.69 0.79 27.09
C ASN A 32 -6.05 0.07 28.39
N ARG A 33 -6.32 0.84 29.44
CA ARG A 33 -6.98 0.34 30.66
C ARG A 33 -8.49 0.42 30.47
N VAL A 34 -9.16 -0.72 30.53
CA VAL A 34 -10.63 -0.85 30.43
C VAL A 34 -11.22 -1.33 31.75
N CYS A 35 -12.49 -1.06 32.00
CA CYS A 35 -13.15 -1.49 33.24
C CYS A 35 -14.53 -2.12 32.99
N LYS A 36 -14.89 -3.09 33.85
CA LYS A 36 -16.26 -3.62 33.99
C LYS A 36 -16.82 -3.16 35.34
N VAL A 37 -17.95 -2.46 35.33
CA VAL A 37 -18.64 -2.02 36.55
C VAL A 37 -19.47 -3.18 37.10
N THR A 38 -19.44 -3.38 38.42
CA THR A 38 -20.28 -4.33 39.16
C THR A 38 -20.93 -3.63 40.34
N LYS A 39 -21.92 -4.27 41.00
CA LYS A 39 -22.68 -3.67 42.12
C LYS A 39 -21.78 -3.09 43.24
N GLY A 40 -20.60 -3.68 43.47
CA GLY A 40 -19.67 -3.20 44.51
C GLY A 40 -18.46 -2.42 43.99
N ARG A 41 -17.82 -2.86 42.90
CA ARG A 41 -16.54 -2.27 42.45
C ARG A 41 -16.37 -2.25 40.94
N ARG A 42 -15.35 -1.51 40.48
CA ARG A 42 -14.88 -1.54 39.10
C ARG A 42 -13.73 -2.55 38.96
N TYR A 43 -13.92 -3.54 38.09
CA TYR A 43 -12.87 -4.49 37.73
C TYR A 43 -12.07 -3.93 36.56
N PHE A 44 -10.80 -3.60 36.80
CA PHE A 44 -9.89 -3.11 35.76
C PHE A 44 -9.25 -4.26 34.99
N SER A 45 -8.93 -4.00 33.72
CA SER A 45 -8.16 -4.88 32.87
C SER A 45 -7.38 -4.05 31.87
N PHE A 46 -6.25 -4.57 31.39
CA PHE A 46 -5.51 -3.96 30.30
C PHE A 46 -5.81 -4.67 28.99
N THR A 47 -5.86 -3.90 27.92
CA THR A 47 -5.95 -4.39 26.55
C THR A 47 -4.74 -3.89 25.77
N ALA A 48 -4.16 -4.74 24.93
CA ALA A 48 -3.01 -4.41 24.12
C ALA A 48 -3.25 -4.77 22.67
N LEU A 49 -2.79 -3.90 21.77
CA LEU A 49 -2.77 -4.12 20.33
C LEU A 49 -1.30 -4.13 19.86
N VAL A 50 -0.87 -5.28 19.36
CA VAL A 50 0.53 -5.54 18.97
C VAL A 50 0.57 -5.95 17.51
N ILE A 51 1.60 -5.50 16.81
CA ILE A 51 1.95 -5.91 15.46
C ILE A 51 3.26 -6.70 15.55
N LYS A 52 3.37 -7.81 14.81
CA LYS A 52 4.60 -8.57 14.63
C LYS A 52 4.96 -8.61 13.16
N GLY A 53 6.24 -8.47 12.82
CA GLY A 53 6.70 -8.63 11.44
C GLY A 53 8.19 -8.85 11.31
N ASP A 54 8.61 -9.43 10.17
CA ASP A 54 9.99 -9.82 9.88
C ASP A 54 10.75 -8.78 9.03
N LYS A 55 10.11 -7.64 8.71
CA LYS A 55 10.60 -6.63 7.76
C LYS A 55 10.94 -7.16 6.36
N LYS A 56 10.50 -8.37 6.02
CA LYS A 56 10.72 -9.05 4.72
C LYS A 56 9.38 -9.39 4.05
N GLY A 57 8.29 -8.80 4.51
CA GLY A 57 6.95 -8.98 3.96
C GLY A 57 6.06 -9.94 4.71
N LEU A 58 6.46 -10.50 5.85
CA LEU A 58 5.54 -11.18 6.77
C LEU A 58 5.14 -10.25 7.90
N VAL A 59 3.83 -10.12 8.10
CA VAL A 59 3.28 -9.30 9.18
C VAL A 59 2.01 -9.93 9.74
N GLY A 60 1.79 -9.74 11.03
CA GLY A 60 0.59 -10.15 11.74
C GLY A 60 0.24 -9.12 12.81
N TYR A 61 -1.00 -9.17 13.29
CA TYR A 61 -1.45 -8.33 14.40
C TYR A 61 -2.24 -9.16 15.40
N GLY A 62 -2.25 -8.72 16.65
CA GLY A 62 -2.89 -9.43 17.74
C GLY A 62 -3.51 -8.49 18.76
N PHE A 63 -4.60 -8.95 19.37
CA PHE A 63 -5.30 -8.24 20.44
C PHE A 63 -5.33 -9.10 21.70
N GLY A 64 -4.77 -8.56 22.77
CA GLY A 64 -4.67 -9.20 24.08
C GLY A 64 -5.48 -8.45 25.14
N LYS A 65 -6.00 -9.20 26.12
CA LYS A 65 -6.63 -8.64 27.32
C LYS A 65 -6.17 -9.46 28.53
N ALA A 66 -5.76 -8.78 29.59
CA ALA A 66 -5.34 -9.41 30.85
C ALA A 66 -5.58 -8.46 32.04
N LYS A 67 -5.30 -8.94 33.26
CA LYS A 67 -5.36 -8.11 34.48
C LYS A 67 -4.19 -7.14 34.55
N GLU A 68 -3.03 -7.55 34.04
CA GLU A 68 -1.81 -6.75 33.99
C GLU A 68 -1.43 -6.39 32.54
N ALA A 69 -0.67 -5.31 32.38
CA ALA A 69 -0.20 -4.85 31.08
C ALA A 69 0.77 -5.82 30.37
N PRO A 70 1.84 -6.34 31.00
CA PRO A 70 2.78 -7.25 30.33
C PRO A 70 2.09 -8.54 29.83
N ASP A 71 1.20 -9.12 30.64
CA ASP A 71 0.40 -10.27 30.25
C ASP A 71 -0.49 -10.01 29.02
N ALA A 72 -1.07 -8.80 28.92
CA ALA A 72 -1.89 -8.43 27.79
C ALA A 72 -1.05 -8.32 26.51
N ILE A 73 0.17 -7.81 26.62
CA ILE A 73 1.13 -7.69 25.50
C ILE A 73 1.56 -9.08 25.04
N ALA A 74 1.98 -9.97 25.95
CA ALA A 74 2.37 -11.35 25.62
C ALA A 74 1.25 -12.10 24.90
N LYS A 75 0.01 -12.03 25.42
CA LYS A 75 -1.18 -12.64 24.80
C LYS A 75 -1.49 -12.04 23.42
N ALA A 76 -1.22 -10.76 23.21
CA ALA A 76 -1.37 -10.12 21.90
C ALA A 76 -0.29 -10.62 20.93
N GLY A 77 0.96 -10.72 21.37
CA GLY A 77 2.09 -11.23 20.60
C GLY A 77 1.85 -12.65 20.09
N GLU A 78 1.45 -13.58 20.96
CA GLU A 78 1.14 -14.97 20.54
C GLU A 78 0.01 -15.04 19.51
N LYS A 79 -0.99 -14.16 19.60
CA LYS A 79 -2.09 -14.11 18.63
C LYS A 79 -1.64 -13.55 17.28
N ALA A 80 -0.70 -12.63 17.27
CA ALA A 80 -0.13 -12.06 16.05
C ALA A 80 0.65 -13.12 15.26
N GLU A 81 1.45 -13.95 15.93
CA GLU A 81 2.21 -15.05 15.29
C GLU A 81 1.32 -16.08 14.60
N LYS A 82 0.14 -16.35 15.17
CA LYS A 82 -0.81 -17.31 14.59
C LYS A 82 -1.44 -16.80 13.29
N LYS A 83 -1.42 -15.49 13.03
CA LYS A 83 -2.11 -14.82 11.91
C LYS A 83 -1.14 -13.98 11.06
N LEU A 84 -0.05 -14.60 10.61
CA LEU A 84 0.88 -13.98 9.68
C LEU A 84 0.32 -13.97 8.25
N LEU A 85 0.49 -12.83 7.58
CA LEU A 85 0.14 -12.61 6.18
C LEU A 85 1.40 -12.22 5.42
N LYS A 86 1.57 -12.81 4.23
CA LYS A 86 2.66 -12.48 3.31
C LYS A 86 2.20 -11.35 2.38
N ILE A 87 2.98 -10.29 2.31
CA ILE A 87 2.73 -9.08 1.54
C ILE A 87 3.76 -8.98 0.42
N ASN A 88 3.29 -8.56 -0.75
CA ASN A 88 4.13 -8.36 -1.91
C ASN A 88 4.85 -7.00 -1.82
N ILE A 89 6.18 -7.05 -1.67
CA ILE A 89 7.06 -5.87 -1.67
C ILE A 89 7.85 -5.85 -2.97
N ILE A 90 7.98 -4.67 -3.59
CA ILE A 90 8.83 -4.46 -4.77
C ILE A 90 10.24 -4.05 -4.37
N LYS A 91 11.22 -4.31 -5.25
CA LYS A 91 12.56 -3.72 -5.18
C LYS A 91 12.46 -2.20 -4.96
N GLY A 92 13.26 -1.67 -4.02
CA GLY A 92 13.13 -0.28 -3.54
C GLY A 92 12.27 -0.12 -2.28
N GLY A 93 11.71 -1.22 -1.74
CA GLY A 93 10.98 -1.21 -0.48
C GLY A 93 9.64 -0.46 -0.55
N THR A 94 8.98 -0.54 -1.71
CA THR A 94 7.68 0.10 -1.97
C THR A 94 6.62 -0.91 -2.41
N ILE A 95 5.40 -0.42 -2.62
CA ILE A 95 4.19 -1.16 -2.99
C ILE A 95 4.02 -1.19 -4.52
N PRO A 96 3.38 -2.22 -5.12
CA PRO A 96 3.17 -2.28 -6.58
C PRO A 96 2.30 -1.20 -7.21
N HIS A 97 1.18 -0.87 -6.57
CA HIS A 97 0.21 0.10 -7.06
C HIS A 97 -0.56 0.69 -5.89
N GLU A 98 -1.23 1.81 -6.15
CA GLU A 98 -2.11 2.41 -5.16
C GLU A 98 -3.29 1.48 -4.82
N GLN A 99 -3.65 1.43 -3.54
CA GLN A 99 -4.77 0.61 -3.09
C GLN A 99 -5.53 1.32 -1.97
N GLU A 100 -6.85 1.25 -2.06
CA GLU A 100 -7.75 1.70 -1.01
C GLU A 100 -8.48 0.51 -0.38
N ALA A 101 -8.67 0.56 0.93
CA ALA A 101 -9.45 -0.42 1.67
C ALA A 101 -10.26 0.23 2.79
N LYS A 102 -11.44 -0.33 3.02
CA LYS A 102 -12.33 0.04 4.12
C LYS A 102 -12.50 -1.16 5.06
N TYR A 103 -12.44 -0.91 6.36
CA TYR A 103 -12.83 -1.87 7.39
C TYR A 103 -13.59 -1.14 8.51
N GLY A 104 -14.87 -1.50 8.68
CA GLY A 104 -15.78 -0.73 9.54
C GLY A 104 -15.82 0.74 9.10
N GLY A 105 -15.58 1.66 10.05
CA GLY A 105 -15.49 3.10 9.80
C GLY A 105 -14.13 3.60 9.31
N ALA A 106 -13.08 2.77 9.32
CA ALA A 106 -11.74 3.17 8.86
C ALA A 106 -11.61 2.99 7.34
N ARG A 107 -11.08 4.00 6.66
CA ARG A 107 -10.74 3.98 5.23
C ARG A 107 -9.29 4.38 5.08
N VAL A 108 -8.47 3.51 4.54
CA VAL A 108 -7.03 3.74 4.36
C VAL A 108 -6.68 3.64 2.89
N PHE A 109 -6.06 4.70 2.40
CA PHE A 109 -5.47 4.80 1.08
C PHE A 109 -3.96 4.69 1.21
N ILE A 110 -3.34 3.86 0.36
CA ILE A 110 -1.89 3.65 0.32
C ILE A 110 -1.42 3.82 -1.12
N CYS A 111 -0.32 4.54 -1.33
CA CYS A 111 0.25 4.84 -2.62
C CYS A 111 1.78 4.60 -2.60
N PRO A 112 2.35 4.02 -3.68
CA PRO A 112 3.81 3.90 -3.81
C PRO A 112 4.48 5.27 -3.82
N ALA A 113 5.74 5.32 -3.37
CA ALA A 113 6.55 6.52 -3.34
C ALA A 113 7.94 6.26 -3.94
N SER A 114 8.59 7.32 -4.42
CA SER A 114 9.96 7.27 -4.89
C SER A 114 10.94 6.95 -3.75
N GLU A 115 12.11 6.44 -4.11
CA GLU A 115 13.19 6.20 -3.15
C GLU A 115 13.58 7.51 -2.43
N GLY A 116 13.82 7.43 -1.12
CA GLY A 116 14.15 8.58 -0.28
C GLY A 116 12.96 9.30 0.35
N THR A 117 11.72 8.98 -0.05
CA THR A 117 10.51 9.61 0.53
C THR A 117 10.26 9.20 1.98
N GLY A 118 10.65 7.99 2.36
CA GLY A 118 10.31 7.44 3.66
C GLY A 118 8.84 7.01 3.80
N ILE A 119 8.42 6.74 5.03
CA ILE A 119 7.05 6.29 5.34
C ILE A 119 6.25 7.48 5.87
N ILE A 120 5.37 8.01 5.03
CA ILE A 120 4.44 9.08 5.43
C ILE A 120 3.08 8.45 5.69
N ALA A 121 2.79 8.23 6.97
CA ALA A 121 1.61 7.50 7.42
C ALA A 121 1.16 7.92 8.83
N GLY A 122 -0.14 7.76 9.11
CA GLY A 122 -0.66 7.94 10.47
C GLY A 122 -0.16 6.84 11.42
N GLY A 123 -0.09 7.10 12.73
CA GLY A 123 0.64 6.26 13.70
C GLY A 123 0.34 4.76 13.64
N ALA A 124 -0.94 4.36 13.63
CA ALA A 124 -1.31 2.94 13.54
C ALA A 124 -0.91 2.30 12.20
N VAL A 125 -1.10 3.03 11.09
CA VAL A 125 -0.76 2.57 9.73
C VAL A 125 0.75 2.47 9.58
N ARG A 126 1.49 3.46 10.08
CA ARG A 126 2.96 3.51 10.07
C ARG A 126 3.57 2.29 10.76
N SER A 127 3.06 1.92 11.92
CA SER A 127 3.53 0.74 12.65
C SER A 127 3.33 -0.57 11.87
N VAL A 128 2.26 -0.67 11.06
CA VAL A 128 2.08 -1.82 10.16
C VAL A 128 3.11 -1.78 9.05
N LEU A 129 3.21 -0.66 8.31
CA LEU A 129 4.11 -0.53 7.16
C LEU A 129 5.58 -0.79 7.52
N GLU A 130 6.03 -0.30 8.68
CA GLU A 130 7.38 -0.55 9.20
C GLU A 130 7.59 -2.03 9.55
N ALA A 131 6.59 -2.70 10.15
CA ALA A 131 6.68 -4.13 10.47
C ALA A 131 6.72 -5.02 9.22
N VAL A 132 6.04 -4.60 8.13
CA VAL A 132 6.15 -5.24 6.82
C VAL A 132 7.56 -5.13 6.25
N GLY A 133 8.25 -4.02 6.53
CA GLY A 133 9.56 -3.70 5.94
C GLY A 133 9.49 -2.74 4.76
N LEU A 134 8.39 -2.01 4.61
CA LEU A 134 8.27 -0.95 3.60
C LEU A 134 9.10 0.25 4.04
N LYS A 135 9.81 0.86 3.09
CA LYS A 135 10.65 2.04 3.30
C LYS A 135 10.03 3.30 2.71
N ASN A 136 9.41 3.18 1.53
CA ASN A 136 8.93 4.33 0.76
C ASN A 136 7.45 4.16 0.42
N VAL A 137 6.57 4.77 1.21
CA VAL A 137 5.11 4.66 1.04
C VAL A 137 4.42 5.92 1.55
N LEU A 138 3.44 6.39 0.77
CA LEU A 138 2.50 7.43 1.17
C LEU A 138 1.19 6.79 1.60
N SER A 139 0.59 7.25 2.69
CA SER A 139 -0.73 6.80 3.08
C SER A 139 -1.56 7.91 3.73
N LYS A 140 -2.87 7.81 3.56
CA LYS A 140 -3.83 8.69 4.21
C LYS A 140 -4.98 7.87 4.79
N SER A 141 -5.29 8.11 6.07
CA SER A 141 -6.55 7.68 6.64
C SER A 141 -7.62 8.73 6.31
N LYS A 142 -8.65 8.33 5.57
CA LYS A 142 -9.79 9.18 5.14
C LYS A 142 -11.04 8.96 6.01
N GLY A 143 -10.96 8.15 7.06
CA GLY A 143 -12.10 7.77 7.88
C GLY A 143 -11.81 7.85 9.37
N SER A 144 -12.39 6.92 10.14
CA SER A 144 -12.18 6.83 11.59
C SER A 144 -10.70 6.67 11.97
N SER A 145 -10.31 7.27 13.08
CA SER A 145 -8.97 7.20 13.68
C SER A 145 -8.77 5.98 14.59
N ASN A 146 -9.77 5.10 14.76
CA ASN A 146 -9.64 3.93 15.64
C ASN A 146 -8.53 2.96 15.18
N ASN A 147 -7.47 2.82 15.98
CA ASN A 147 -6.27 2.04 15.68
C ASN A 147 -6.58 0.58 15.27
N GLN A 148 -7.53 -0.08 15.91
CA GLN A 148 -7.87 -1.47 15.58
C GLN A 148 -8.43 -1.59 14.15
N ASN A 149 -9.30 -0.66 13.76
CA ASN A 149 -9.91 -0.67 12.45
C ASN A 149 -8.93 -0.18 11.38
N CYS A 150 -8.09 0.80 11.70
CA CYS A 150 -7.01 1.25 10.82
C CYS A 150 -6.06 0.11 10.46
N ILE A 151 -5.59 -0.67 11.44
CA ILE A 151 -4.71 -1.82 11.20
C ILE A 151 -5.40 -2.88 10.33
N LYS A 152 -6.67 -3.18 10.60
CA LYS A 152 -7.42 -4.15 9.79
C LYS A 152 -7.62 -3.67 8.36
N ALA A 153 -7.93 -2.39 8.16
CA ALA A 153 -8.04 -1.77 6.84
C ALA A 153 -6.71 -1.81 6.09
N THR A 154 -5.58 -1.49 6.73
CA THR A 154 -4.26 -1.57 6.11
C THR A 154 -3.88 -2.99 5.72
N MET A 155 -4.13 -3.96 6.59
CA MET A 155 -3.85 -5.36 6.28
C MET A 155 -4.68 -5.85 5.09
N LEU A 156 -5.93 -5.38 4.97
CA LEU A 156 -6.80 -5.68 3.84
C LEU A 156 -6.35 -4.98 2.55
N ALA A 157 -5.86 -3.74 2.62
CA ALA A 157 -5.25 -3.05 1.48
C ALA A 157 -4.01 -3.81 0.98
N LEU A 158 -3.09 -4.14 1.90
CA LEU A 158 -1.84 -4.82 1.56
C LEU A 158 -2.06 -6.22 0.99
N SER A 159 -3.09 -6.93 1.47
CA SER A 159 -3.47 -8.25 0.94
C SER A 159 -4.01 -8.21 -0.49
N LYS A 160 -4.53 -7.06 -0.95
CA LYS A 160 -5.08 -6.91 -2.30
C LYS A 160 -3.99 -6.60 -3.35
N LEU A 161 -2.77 -6.32 -2.91
CA LEU A 161 -1.67 -5.95 -3.79
C LEU A 161 -1.26 -7.13 -4.68
N ARG A 162 -1.34 -6.90 -5.99
CA ARG A 162 -0.90 -7.83 -7.03
C ARG A 162 0.40 -7.36 -7.67
N THR A 163 1.31 -8.31 -7.89
CA THR A 163 2.56 -8.10 -8.61
C THR A 163 2.33 -8.21 -10.11
N LEU A 164 3.23 -7.66 -10.92
CA LEU A 164 3.20 -7.84 -12.38
C LEU A 164 3.15 -9.32 -12.78
N ASN A 165 3.92 -10.18 -12.10
CA ASN A 165 3.94 -11.62 -12.37
C ASN A 165 2.57 -12.27 -12.14
N THR A 166 1.89 -11.92 -11.04
CA THR A 166 0.57 -12.48 -10.73
C THR A 166 -0.46 -12.02 -11.76
N ILE A 167 -0.38 -10.77 -12.23
CA ILE A 167 -1.30 -10.23 -13.26
C ILE A 167 -1.02 -10.87 -14.63
N ALA A 168 0.24 -11.09 -14.97
CA ALA A 168 0.64 -11.75 -16.21
C ALA A 168 0.10 -13.18 -16.29
N LEU A 169 0.23 -13.93 -15.19
CA LEU A 169 -0.35 -15.28 -15.03
C LEU A 169 -1.88 -15.26 -15.13
N GLU A 170 -2.55 -14.37 -14.39
CA GLU A 170 -4.02 -14.25 -14.43
C GLU A 170 -4.55 -13.93 -15.83
N ARG A 171 -3.80 -13.16 -16.64
CA ARG A 171 -4.23 -12.74 -17.99
C ARG A 171 -3.73 -13.66 -19.11
N GLY A 172 -2.78 -14.57 -18.84
CA GLY A 172 -2.14 -15.39 -19.85
C GLY A 172 -1.26 -14.60 -20.85
N VAL A 173 -0.74 -13.44 -20.45
CA VAL A 173 0.02 -12.53 -21.33
C VAL A 173 1.46 -12.40 -20.84
N SER A 174 2.42 -12.33 -21.76
CA SER A 174 3.83 -12.13 -21.41
C SER A 174 4.08 -10.80 -20.66
N ILE A 175 5.03 -10.79 -19.73
CA ILE A 175 5.41 -9.59 -18.95
C ILE A 175 5.88 -8.45 -19.86
N LYS A 176 6.61 -8.79 -20.94
CA LYS A 176 7.10 -7.82 -21.93
C LYS A 176 5.94 -7.10 -22.62
N THR A 177 4.87 -7.81 -22.94
CA THR A 177 3.67 -7.23 -23.57
C THR A 177 2.99 -6.23 -22.63
N ILE A 178 2.92 -6.53 -21.33
CA ILE A 178 2.34 -5.63 -20.31
C ILE A 178 3.17 -4.35 -20.17
N LEU A 179 4.50 -4.47 -20.07
CA LEU A 179 5.41 -3.32 -20.00
C LEU A 179 5.34 -2.45 -21.27
N LYS A 180 5.23 -3.06 -22.45
CA LYS A 180 5.08 -2.35 -23.72
C LYS A 180 3.77 -1.56 -23.78
N LYS A 181 2.69 -2.09 -23.20
CA LYS A 181 1.40 -1.38 -23.08
C LYS A 181 1.51 -0.14 -22.20
N ILE A 182 2.27 -0.19 -21.10
CA ILE A 182 2.53 0.97 -20.23
C ILE A 182 3.30 2.06 -21.00
N LYS A 183 4.37 1.69 -21.74
CA LYS A 183 5.10 2.65 -22.59
C LYS A 183 4.22 3.27 -23.67
N LYS A 184 3.29 2.51 -24.26
CA LYS A 184 2.34 3.01 -25.26
C LYS A 184 1.36 4.05 -24.69
N ILE A 185 1.16 4.09 -23.38
CA ILE A 185 0.37 5.14 -22.71
C ILE A 185 1.20 6.44 -22.59
N MET A 186 2.53 6.38 -22.67
CA MET A 186 3.39 7.57 -22.68
C MET A 186 3.61 8.05 -24.11
N MET A 187 3.37 9.33 -24.37
CA MET A 187 3.71 9.97 -25.63
C MET A 187 4.88 10.93 -25.44
N LYS A 188 5.82 10.88 -26.38
CA LYS A 188 6.91 11.84 -26.47
C LYS A 188 6.52 12.95 -27.43
N ILE A 189 6.45 14.17 -26.92
CA ILE A 189 5.99 15.34 -27.67
C ILE A 189 7.19 16.27 -27.86
N LEU A 190 7.43 16.68 -29.11
CA LEU A 190 8.49 17.62 -29.48
C LEU A 190 7.90 18.93 -30.00
N LEU A 191 8.42 20.07 -29.55
CA LEU A 191 8.03 21.38 -30.07
C LEU A 191 8.81 21.73 -31.35
N LYS A 192 8.11 21.84 -32.49
CA LYS A 192 8.70 22.21 -33.78
C LYS A 192 8.55 23.70 -34.06
N LYS A 193 9.43 24.24 -34.92
CA LYS A 193 9.26 25.57 -35.53
C LYS A 193 8.00 25.56 -36.42
N SER A 194 7.20 26.61 -36.34
CA SER A 194 6.00 26.81 -37.14
C SER A 194 6.18 28.05 -38.00
N SER A 195 5.65 28.02 -39.22
CA SER A 195 5.52 29.19 -40.09
C SER A 195 4.45 30.16 -39.59
N ILE A 196 3.43 29.66 -38.88
CA ILE A 196 2.29 30.42 -38.37
C ILE A 196 2.63 31.03 -36.99
N LYS A 197 2.24 32.29 -36.78
CA LYS A 197 2.33 32.96 -35.46
C LYS A 197 1.43 32.27 -34.43
N LYS A 198 1.96 32.02 -33.23
CA LYS A 198 1.22 31.36 -32.14
C LYS A 198 0.24 32.32 -31.48
N SER A 199 -1.03 31.94 -31.41
CA SER A 199 -2.04 32.68 -30.64
C SER A 199 -1.73 32.66 -29.14
N LYS A 200 -2.26 33.63 -28.37
CA LYS A 200 -2.04 33.73 -26.92
C LYS A 200 -2.48 32.46 -26.17
N SER A 201 -3.58 31.84 -26.61
CA SER A 201 -4.09 30.59 -26.03
C SER A 201 -3.20 29.37 -26.32
N GLN A 202 -2.58 29.31 -27.51
CA GLN A 202 -1.63 28.26 -27.89
C GLN A 202 -0.29 28.37 -27.13
N LYS A 203 0.16 29.60 -26.83
CA LYS A 203 1.35 29.81 -25.98
C LYS A 203 1.14 29.26 -24.56
N LEU A 204 -0.03 29.52 -23.96
CA LEU A 204 -0.38 29.02 -22.64
C LEU A 204 -0.47 27.49 -22.59
N THR A 205 -1.03 26.87 -23.63
CA THR A 205 -1.11 25.40 -23.71
C THR A 205 0.26 24.75 -23.91
N LEU A 206 1.16 25.36 -24.68
CA LEU A 206 2.57 24.90 -24.76
C LEU A 206 3.29 24.99 -23.40
N LEU A 207 3.08 26.07 -22.66
CA LEU A 207 3.62 26.22 -21.30
C LEU A 207 3.06 25.15 -20.35
N ALA A 208 1.75 24.87 -20.42
CA ALA A 208 1.09 23.83 -19.62
C ALA A 208 1.61 22.42 -19.96
N LEU A 209 1.95 22.16 -21.22
CA LEU A 209 2.61 20.92 -21.66
C LEU A 209 4.11 20.89 -21.30
N GLY A 210 4.68 21.95 -20.71
CA GLY A 210 6.09 22.03 -20.32
C GLY A 210 7.07 22.35 -21.46
N LEU A 211 6.57 22.71 -22.65
CA LEU A 211 7.38 22.96 -23.84
C LEU A 211 7.79 24.43 -23.94
N LYS A 212 8.91 24.79 -23.31
CA LYS A 212 9.43 26.18 -23.24
C LYS A 212 10.38 26.54 -24.37
N LYS A 213 11.24 25.61 -24.79
CA LYS A 213 12.29 25.83 -25.81
C LYS A 213 11.95 25.10 -27.11
N LEU A 214 12.37 25.65 -28.26
CA LEU A 214 12.27 24.92 -29.53
C LEU A 214 13.05 23.60 -29.45
N ASN A 215 12.54 22.55 -30.09
CA ASN A 215 13.07 21.18 -30.08
C ASN A 215 13.15 20.53 -28.68
N SER A 216 12.53 21.11 -27.66
CA SER A 216 12.39 20.44 -26.37
C SER A 216 11.43 19.24 -26.50
N THR A 217 11.79 18.14 -25.85
CA THR A 217 10.96 16.95 -25.76
C THR A 217 10.44 16.78 -24.35
N VAL A 218 9.15 16.52 -24.20
CA VAL A 218 8.52 16.20 -22.91
C VAL A 218 7.71 14.93 -23.06
N GLU A 219 7.83 14.04 -22.07
CA GLU A 219 7.06 12.80 -21.99
C GLU A 219 5.81 13.02 -21.16
N HIS A 220 4.66 12.64 -21.71
CA HIS A 220 3.36 12.81 -21.06
C HIS A 220 2.56 11.51 -21.05
N ILE A 221 1.81 11.29 -19.98
CA ILE A 221 0.84 10.20 -19.89
C ILE A 221 -0.40 10.58 -20.71
N LEU A 222 -0.92 9.67 -21.54
CA LEU A 222 -2.12 9.84 -22.34
C LEU A 222 -3.38 9.94 -21.45
N THR A 223 -3.66 11.15 -20.98
CA THR A 223 -4.94 11.52 -20.35
C THR A 223 -5.82 12.27 -21.35
N PRO A 224 -7.17 12.20 -21.24
CA PRO A 224 -8.08 12.95 -22.14
C PRO A 224 -7.78 14.45 -22.18
N SER A 225 -7.39 15.04 -21.04
CA SER A 225 -7.00 16.45 -20.95
C SER A 225 -5.76 16.78 -21.78
N ILE A 226 -4.71 15.96 -21.67
CA ILE A 226 -3.48 16.13 -22.45
C ILE A 226 -3.76 15.93 -23.94
N MET A 227 -4.57 14.94 -24.31
CA MET A 227 -5.00 14.74 -25.70
C MET A 227 -5.71 15.97 -26.26
N GLY A 228 -6.59 16.60 -25.48
CA GLY A 228 -7.26 17.85 -25.85
C GLY A 228 -6.28 19.01 -26.05
N MET A 229 -5.31 19.17 -25.15
CA MET A 229 -4.26 20.19 -25.28
C MET A 229 -3.39 19.96 -26.53
N ILE A 230 -3.01 18.71 -26.80
CA ILE A 230 -2.23 18.34 -27.99
C ILE A 230 -3.02 18.62 -29.27
N LYS A 231 -4.31 18.24 -29.31
CA LYS A 231 -5.16 18.47 -30.48
C LYS A 231 -5.30 19.96 -30.81
N LYS A 232 -5.36 20.81 -29.78
CA LYS A 232 -5.41 22.28 -29.93
C LYS A 232 -4.12 22.86 -30.54
N VAL A 233 -2.98 22.21 -30.32
CA VAL A 233 -1.65 22.72 -30.68
C VAL A 233 -0.93 21.80 -31.69
N SER A 234 -1.69 20.95 -32.40
CA SER A 234 -1.17 19.87 -33.26
C SER A 234 -0.16 20.33 -34.31
N HIS A 235 -0.40 21.48 -34.94
CA HIS A 235 0.50 22.07 -35.95
C HIS A 235 1.85 22.56 -35.39
N LEU A 236 2.01 22.70 -34.07
CA LEU A 236 3.27 23.10 -33.43
C LEU A 236 4.04 21.90 -32.86
N LEU A 237 3.45 20.71 -32.86
CA LEU A 237 3.96 19.53 -32.17
C LEU A 237 4.30 18.42 -33.15
N LEU A 238 5.39 17.70 -32.86
CA LEU A 238 5.73 16.44 -33.50
C LEU A 238 5.58 15.34 -32.46
N ILE A 239 4.67 14.40 -32.73
CA ILE A 239 4.30 13.33 -31.80
C ILE A 239 5.02 12.05 -32.23
N ASN A 240 5.87 11.53 -31.36
CA ASN A 240 6.46 10.21 -31.53
C ASN A 240 5.68 9.22 -30.66
N LYS A 241 5.07 8.22 -31.32
CA LYS A 241 4.29 7.14 -30.70
C LYS A 241 5.16 5.96 -30.27
#